data_AF-A0ABD0QIY5-F1
#
_entry.id   AF-A0ABD0QIY5-F1
#
_cell.length_a   1.000
_cell.length_b   1.000
_cell.length_c   1.000
_cell.angle_alpha   90.00
_cell.angle_beta   90.00
_cell.angle_gamma   90.00
#
_symmetry.space_group_name_H-M   'P 1'
#
loop_
_entity.id
_entity.type
_entity.pdbx_description
1 polymer ?
#
loop_
_entity_poly.entity_id
_entity_poly.type
_entity_poly.pdbx_seq_one_letter_code
_entity_poly.pdbx_strand_id
1 'polypeptide(L)'
;LQIVLNSIMKAMVPLLHISLLVLFVIIIYAIIGLELFIGRMHRTCYFIGTDNYADDDPLPCAFAGHGRQCLTNGSECRGKWEGPNGGITNFDNFFFAMLTVFQCITMEGWTDVLYW
;
A
#
# COMPACT_ATOMS: atom_id res chain seq x y z
N LEU A 1 1.51 33.52 23.37
CA LEU A 1 2.01 32.32 22.65
C LEU A 1 2.54 31.23 23.59
N GLN A 2 3.41 31.54 24.56
CA GLN A 2 3.99 30.56 25.49
C GLN A 2 2.94 29.76 26.31
N ILE A 3 1.87 30.43 26.75
CA ILE A 3 0.76 29.79 27.49
C ILE A 3 0.06 28.74 26.61
N VAL A 4 -0.10 29.02 25.32
CA VAL A 4 -0.75 28.11 24.37
C VAL A 4 0.10 26.86 24.13
N LEU A 5 1.41 27.02 23.91
CA LEU A 5 2.33 25.90 23.73
C LEU A 5 2.41 24.99 24.97
N ASN A 6 2.45 25.56 26.17
CA ASN A 6 2.43 24.79 27.42
C ASN A 6 1.12 24.03 27.63
N SER A 7 -0.02 24.59 27.18
CA SER A 7 -1.30 23.90 27.21
C SER A 7 -1.34 22.71 26.24
N ILE A 8 -0.79 22.86 25.03
CA ILE A 8 -0.70 21.77 24.05
C ILE A 8 0.18 20.63 24.58
N MET A 9 1.36 20.95 25.11
CA MET A 9 2.30 19.96 25.65
C MET A 9 1.67 19.12 26.78
N LYS A 10 0.91 19.76 27.69
CA LYS A 10 0.21 19.03 28.76
C LYS A 10 -0.89 18.10 28.24
N ALA A 11 -1.56 18.47 27.15
CA ALA A 11 -2.59 17.65 26.52
C ALA A 11 -2.00 16.45 25.76
N MET A 12 -0.75 16.50 25.29
CA MET A 12 -0.10 15.40 24.58
C MET A 12 0.32 14.23 25.47
N VAL A 13 0.62 14.46 26.74
CA VAL A 13 1.07 13.42 27.68
C VAL A 13 0.07 12.24 27.80
N PRO A 14 -1.23 12.46 28.05
CA PRO A 14 -2.20 11.35 28.10
C PRO A 14 -2.42 10.68 26.74
N LEU A 15 -2.17 11.37 25.63
CA LEU A 15 -2.30 10.81 24.27
C LEU A 15 -1.17 9.84 23.92
N LEU A 16 -0.04 9.86 24.64
CA LEU A 16 1.10 8.98 24.40
C LEU A 16 0.71 7.50 24.51
N HIS A 17 -0.06 7.13 25.54
CA HIS A 17 -0.50 5.74 25.71
C HIS A 17 -1.36 5.24 24.55
N ILE A 18 -2.25 6.08 24.05
CA ILE A 18 -3.09 5.77 22.88
C ILE A 18 -2.22 5.66 21.63
N SER A 19 -1.28 6.59 21.44
CA SER A 19 -0.34 6.55 20.32
C SER A 19 0.52 5.29 20.31
N LEU A 20 0.95 4.80 21.48
CA LEU A 20 1.73 3.58 21.60
C LEU A 20 0.90 2.35 21.22
N LEU A 21 -0.38 2.32 21.62
CA LEU A 21 -1.30 1.26 21.21
C LEU A 21 -1.49 1.26 19.68
N VAL A 22 -1.71 2.43 19.08
CA VAL A 22 -1.88 2.56 17.62
C VAL A 22 -0.62 2.10 16.88
N LEU A 23 0.56 2.50 17.34
CA LEU A 23 1.83 2.06 16.76
C LEU A 23 1.99 0.54 16.82
N PHE A 24 1.64 -0.08 17.95
CA PHE A 24 1.69 -1.53 18.11
C PHE A 24 0.75 -2.25 17.13
N VAL A 25 -0.47 -1.73 16.97
CA VAL A 25 -1.45 -2.25 16.00
C VAL A 25 -0.92 -2.12 14.56
N ILE A 26 -0.32 -0.99 14.18
CA ILE A 26 0.30 -0.79 12.87
C ILE A 26 1.38 -1.86 12.61
N ILE A 27 2.25 -2.12 13.58
CA ILE A 27 3.33 -3.10 13.45
C ILE A 27 2.76 -4.50 13.19
N ILE A 28 1.73 -4.92 13.93
CA ILE A 28 1.09 -6.23 13.74
C ILE A 28 0.53 -6.36 12.33
N TYR A 29 -0.28 -5.39 11.89
CA TYR A 29 -0.87 -5.43 10.55
C TYR A 29 0.16 -5.32 9.43
N ALA A 30 1.25 -4.58 9.64
CA ALA A 30 2.35 -4.49 8.68
C ALA A 30 3.05 -5.85 8.50
N ILE A 31 3.32 -6.58 9.58
CA ILE A 31 3.92 -7.93 9.49
C ILE A 31 2.96 -8.90 8.80
N ILE A 32 1.66 -8.88 9.17
CA ILE A 32 0.65 -9.73 8.52
C ILE A 32 0.56 -9.41 7.02
N GLY A 33 0.51 -8.13 6.66
CA GLY A 33 0.45 -7.71 5.26
C GLY A 33 1.69 -8.10 4.48
N LEU A 34 2.88 -7.95 5.07
CA LEU A 34 4.14 -8.35 4.46
C LEU A 34 4.16 -9.85 4.11
N GLU A 35 3.86 -10.71 5.08
CA GLU A 35 3.86 -12.16 4.84
C GLU A 35 2.82 -12.62 3.80
N LEU A 36 1.66 -11.95 3.73
CA LEU A 36 0.59 -12.31 2.81
C LEU A 36 0.80 -11.76 1.39
N PHE A 37 1.31 -10.54 1.27
CA PHE A 37 1.29 -9.77 0.03
C PHE A 37 2.67 -9.46 -0.57
N ILE A 38 3.75 -10.00 0.00
CA ILE A 38 5.10 -9.85 -0.55
C ILE A 38 5.18 -10.24 -2.03
N GLY A 39 5.68 -9.31 -2.85
CA GLY A 39 5.91 -9.46 -4.27
C GLY A 39 4.64 -9.54 -5.13
N ARG A 40 3.44 -9.38 -4.55
CA ARG A 40 2.17 -9.52 -5.28
C ARG A 40 1.81 -8.28 -6.08
N MET A 41 2.26 -7.10 -5.66
CA MET A 41 1.93 -5.80 -6.26
C MET A 41 2.84 -5.36 -7.42
N HIS A 42 3.67 -6.26 -7.96
CA HIS A 42 4.67 -5.93 -8.98
C HIS A 42 4.34 -6.42 -10.39
N ARG A 43 3.08 -6.78 -10.64
CA ARG A 43 2.62 -7.32 -11.93
C ARG A 43 1.50 -6.45 -12.47
N THR A 44 1.60 -6.03 -13.72
CA THR A 44 0.53 -5.30 -14.41
C THR A 44 0.42 -5.77 -15.87
N CYS A 45 -0.59 -5.28 -16.57
CA CYS A 45 -0.87 -5.66 -17.95
C CYS A 45 0.02 -4.85 -18.91
N TYR A 46 0.82 -5.56 -19.70
CA TYR A 46 1.67 -5.00 -20.76
C TYR A 46 1.21 -5.51 -22.13
N PHE A 47 1.43 -4.73 -23.19
CA PHE A 47 1.26 -5.24 -24.55
C PHE A 47 2.40 -6.21 -24.92
N ILE A 48 2.05 -7.36 -25.50
CA ILE A 48 3.00 -8.42 -25.86
C ILE A 48 4.09 -7.85 -26.78
N GLY A 49 5.35 -8.04 -26.37
CA GLY A 49 6.52 -7.60 -27.14
C GLY A 49 6.91 -6.13 -26.97
N THR A 50 6.22 -5.37 -26.11
CA THR A 50 6.57 -3.98 -25.76
C THR A 50 6.64 -3.78 -24.25
N ASP A 51 7.22 -2.67 -23.81
CA ASP A 51 7.20 -2.23 -22.40
C ASP A 51 6.11 -1.18 -22.11
N ASN A 52 5.12 -1.07 -23.01
CA ASN A 52 3.99 -0.16 -22.83
C ASN A 52 2.87 -0.83 -22.01
N TYR A 53 2.31 -0.08 -21.06
CA TYR A 53 1.14 -0.51 -20.30
C TYR A 53 -0.07 -0.68 -21.22
N ALA A 54 -0.87 -1.71 -20.96
CA ALA A 54 -2.10 -1.99 -21.70
C ALA A 54 -3.31 -1.18 -21.19
N ASP A 55 -3.21 -0.65 -19.98
CA ASP A 55 -4.20 0.19 -19.31
C ASP A 55 -3.59 1.58 -19.07
N ASP A 56 -4.40 2.63 -19.20
CA ASP A 56 -3.97 4.01 -18.88
C ASP A 56 -3.62 4.16 -17.39
N ASP A 57 -4.39 3.48 -16.52
CA ASP A 57 -4.14 3.37 -15.09
C ASP A 57 -3.67 1.94 -14.75
N PRO A 58 -2.35 1.72 -14.52
CA PRO A 58 -1.82 0.39 -14.27
C PRO A 58 -2.27 -0.14 -12.92
N LEU A 59 -2.89 -1.32 -12.93
CA LEU A 59 -3.40 -2.03 -11.76
C LEU A 59 -2.69 -3.39 -11.61
N PRO A 60 -2.64 -3.97 -10.40
CA PRO A 60 -2.15 -5.31 -10.22
C PRO A 60 -2.93 -6.34 -11.06
N CYS A 61 -2.22 -7.26 -11.68
CA CYS A 61 -2.81 -8.36 -12.44
C CYS A 61 -2.36 -9.72 -11.91
N ALA A 62 -3.19 -10.74 -12.14
CA ALA A 62 -2.84 -12.12 -11.87
C ALA A 62 -2.65 -12.91 -13.18
N PHE A 63 -1.52 -13.61 -13.29
CA PHE A 63 -1.25 -14.52 -14.39
C PHE A 63 -2.15 -15.77 -14.35
N ALA A 64 -2.49 -16.24 -13.15
CA ALA A 64 -3.37 -17.37 -12.93
C ALA A 64 -4.10 -17.23 -11.58
N GLY A 65 -5.30 -17.80 -11.48
CA GLY A 65 -6.12 -17.79 -10.25
C GLY A 65 -7.25 -16.76 -10.30
N HIS A 66 -7.61 -16.22 -9.14
CA HIS A 66 -8.80 -15.38 -8.93
C HIS A 66 -8.55 -13.86 -9.03
N GLY A 67 -7.32 -13.43 -9.34
CA GLY A 67 -7.02 -12.00 -9.51
C GLY A 67 -7.46 -11.47 -10.87
N ARG A 68 -7.41 -10.15 -11.03
CA ARG A 68 -7.76 -9.46 -12.28
C ARG A 68 -6.92 -10.01 -13.45
N GLN A 69 -7.61 -10.42 -14.50
CA GLN A 69 -6.98 -10.82 -15.77
C GLN A 69 -6.95 -9.63 -16.74
N CYS A 70 -5.94 -9.59 -17.59
CA CYS A 70 -5.84 -8.58 -18.64
C CYS A 70 -6.87 -8.87 -19.74
N LEU A 71 -7.77 -7.92 -19.99
CA LEU A 71 -8.87 -8.05 -20.97
C LEU A 71 -8.50 -7.53 -22.36
N THR A 72 -7.46 -6.71 -22.46
CA THR A 72 -7.02 -6.08 -23.70
C THR A 72 -6.39 -7.12 -24.63
N ASN A 73 -6.82 -7.15 -25.90
CA ASN A 73 -6.28 -8.07 -26.89
C ASN A 73 -4.78 -7.86 -27.08
N GLY A 74 -4.01 -8.94 -27.04
CA GLY A 74 -2.55 -8.88 -27.16
C GLY A 74 -1.86 -8.29 -25.93
N SER A 75 -2.50 -8.34 -24.75
CA SER A 75 -1.85 -8.01 -23.48
C SER A 75 -1.50 -9.27 -22.68
N GLU A 76 -0.43 -9.19 -21.89
CA GLU A 76 0.00 -10.22 -20.97
C GLU A 76 0.26 -9.64 -19.56
N CYS A 77 -0.08 -10.42 -18.53
CA CYS A 77 0.23 -10.07 -17.16
C CYS A 77 1.69 -10.38 -16.86
N ARG A 78 2.53 -9.35 -16.78
CA ARG A 78 3.97 -9.49 -16.61
C ARG A 78 4.45 -8.73 -15.37
N GLY A 79 5.50 -9.24 -14.75
CA GLY A 79 6.22 -8.53 -13.68
C GLY A 79 7.02 -7.34 -14.22
N LYS A 80 7.84 -6.73 -13.33
CA LYS A 80 8.66 -5.52 -13.55
C LYS A 80 7.89 -4.19 -13.45
N TRP A 81 6.68 -4.22 -12.92
CA TRP A 81 6.02 -2.98 -12.53
C TRP A 81 6.54 -2.54 -11.17
N GLU A 82 6.89 -1.27 -11.03
CA GLU A 82 7.33 -0.68 -9.76
C GLU A 82 6.27 -0.84 -8.66
N GLY A 83 5.00 -0.87 -9.04
CA GLY A 83 3.85 -1.06 -8.17
C GLY A 83 2.99 0.20 -8.09
N PRO A 84 1.89 0.14 -7.31
CA PRO A 84 0.99 1.27 -7.13
C PRO A 84 1.71 2.51 -6.59
N ASN A 85 1.26 3.71 -6.98
CA ASN A 85 1.82 4.99 -6.55
C ASN A 85 3.35 5.11 -6.76
N GLY A 86 3.87 4.63 -7.89
CA GLY A 86 5.30 4.63 -8.18
C GLY A 86 6.09 3.68 -7.26
N GLY A 87 5.47 2.59 -6.84
CA GLY A 87 6.07 1.60 -5.96
C GLY A 87 6.13 2.00 -4.48
N ILE A 88 5.45 3.06 -4.04
CA ILE A 88 5.41 3.44 -2.62
C ILE A 88 4.47 2.53 -1.83
N THR A 89 3.29 2.24 -2.39
CA THR A 89 2.25 1.48 -1.70
C THR A 89 2.41 0.00 -2.00
N ASN A 90 3.24 -0.66 -1.20
CA ASN A 90 3.56 -2.08 -1.31
C ASN A 90 3.74 -2.74 0.07
N PHE A 91 3.95 -4.06 0.05
CA PHE A 91 4.18 -4.90 1.23
C PHE A 91 5.51 -5.68 1.14
N ASP A 92 6.48 -5.20 0.37
CA ASP A 92 7.73 -5.93 0.11
C ASP A 92 8.77 -5.74 1.20
N ASN A 93 8.67 -4.64 1.94
CA ASN A 93 9.55 -4.32 3.06
C ASN A 93 8.76 -3.86 4.27
N PHE A 94 9.29 -4.09 5.46
CA PHE A 94 8.63 -3.72 6.71
C PHE A 94 8.26 -2.23 6.77
N PHE A 95 9.13 -1.34 6.30
CA PHE A 95 8.86 0.10 6.29
C PHE A 95 7.72 0.50 5.35
N PHE A 96 7.71 -0.02 4.12
CA PHE A 96 6.64 0.27 3.16
C PHE A 96 5.32 -0.36 3.60
N ALA A 97 5.34 -1.57 4.16
CA ALA A 97 4.16 -2.19 4.77
C ALA A 97 3.58 -1.33 5.90
N MET A 98 4.42 -0.77 6.78
CA MET A 98 3.95 0.16 7.82
C MET A 98 3.36 1.45 7.24
N LEU A 99 3.96 2.02 6.18
CA LEU A 99 3.45 3.22 5.52
C LEU A 99 2.08 2.97 4.87
N THR A 100 1.93 1.85 4.17
CA THR A 100 0.67 1.42 3.55
C THR A 100 -0.41 1.19 4.61
N VAL A 101 -0.09 0.52 5.71
CA VAL A 101 -1.04 0.30 6.82
C VAL A 101 -1.41 1.63 7.50
N PHE A 102 -0.45 2.54 7.68
CA PHE A 102 -0.71 3.86 8.22
C PHE A 102 -1.68 4.65 7.32
N GLN A 103 -1.45 4.65 6.00
CA GLN A 103 -2.36 5.25 5.02
C GLN A 103 -3.78 4.67 5.16
N CYS A 104 -3.91 3.34 5.26
CA CYS A 104 -5.21 2.71 5.48
C CYS A 104 -5.90 3.15 6.79
N ILE A 105 -5.16 3.26 7.90
CA ILE A 105 -5.71 3.68 9.20
C ILE A 105 -6.18 5.13 9.19
N THR A 106 -5.51 6.00 8.42
CA THR A 106 -5.94 7.40 8.23
C THR A 106 -7.22 7.54 7.39
N MET A 107 -7.75 6.43 6.86
CA MET A 107 -8.96 6.39 6.02
C MET A 107 -8.83 7.13 4.69
N GLU A 108 -7.60 7.35 4.22
CA GLU A 108 -7.31 7.97 2.94
C GLU A 108 -6.71 6.93 1.97
N GLY A 109 -7.34 6.70 0.82
CA GLY A 109 -6.85 5.74 -0.19
C GLY A 109 -6.85 4.27 0.25
N TRP A 110 -7.52 3.92 1.35
CA TRP A 110 -7.60 2.53 1.83
C TRP A 110 -8.36 1.60 0.87
N THR A 111 -9.34 2.14 0.13
CA THR A 111 -10.08 1.40 -0.90
C THR A 111 -9.18 1.05 -2.07
N ASP A 112 -8.24 1.91 -2.41
CA ASP A 112 -7.32 1.69 -3.51
C ASP A 112 -6.40 0.52 -3.17
N VAL A 113 -5.85 0.52 -1.95
CA VAL A 113 -5.06 -0.61 -1.41
C VAL A 113 -5.86 -1.91 -1.36
N LEU A 114 -7.17 -1.86 -1.11
CA LEU A 114 -8.04 -3.04 -1.10
C LEU A 114 -8.30 -3.60 -2.51
N TYR A 115 -8.38 -2.75 -3.53
CA TYR A 115 -8.67 -3.16 -4.90
C TYR A 115 -7.43 -3.55 -5.69
N TRP A 116 -6.25 -3.17 -5.22
CA TRP A 116 -4.95 -3.65 -5.70
C TRP A 116 -4.70 -5.09 -5.25
#